data_AF-A0A2N6AAL4-F1
#
_entry.id   AF-A0A2N6AAL4-F1
#
_cell.length_a   1.000
_cell.length_b   1.000
_cell.length_c   1.000
_cell.angle_alpha   90.00
_cell.angle_beta   90.00
_cell.angle_gamma   90.00
#
_symmetry.space_group_name_H-M   'P 1'
#
loop_
_entity.id
_entity.type
_entity.pdbx_description
1 polymer ?
#
loop_
_entity_poly.entity_id
_entity_poly.type
_entity_poly.pdbx_seq_one_letter_code
_entity_poly.pdbx_strand_id
1 'polypeptide(L)'
;MVELISSGNTTVITGDYGARKKRERGMDSINRTGISIDGLTEDEVRRQQEKYKENLRKEKEKYRKIAVGIFEVFDLLRTPRSGWRRVGVPLAMIENVAEHDSLTVKIGIIIAILEGEDPGLTACSLAFHDSGESRTGDPDKMFKRYFPNKKEAEKLAFSDFTDFFPGEVKEKLLSYFNRFEEQKEIIDKIGKDADLLQMIFQARYLESIGFKFAKLWYENSIPLLHTKSAKKIADVAIKIDFWQWCLEK
;
A
#
# COMPACT_ATOMS: atom_id res chain seq x y z
N MET A 1 42.67 9.69 -45.72
CA MET A 1 42.67 10.74 -44.66
C MET A 1 41.90 10.18 -43.49
N VAL A 2 42.43 10.35 -42.28
CA VAL A 2 42.05 9.71 -41.01
C VAL A 2 40.79 10.32 -40.40
N GLU A 3 39.96 9.50 -39.74
CA GLU A 3 39.22 9.69 -38.46
C GLU A 3 38.14 8.58 -38.38
N LEU A 4 38.07 7.57 -37.49
CA LEU A 4 38.22 7.34 -36.03
C LEU A 4 37.04 7.84 -35.12
N ILE A 5 36.35 6.82 -34.56
CA ILE A 5 35.56 6.75 -33.30
C ILE A 5 34.08 7.21 -33.32
N SER A 6 33.13 6.28 -33.14
CA SER A 6 32.44 6.07 -31.84
C SER A 6 31.16 5.23 -31.95
N SER A 7 31.13 4.16 -31.15
CA SER A 7 30.02 3.49 -30.45
C SER A 7 28.60 3.40 -31.06
N GLY A 8 28.12 2.17 -31.16
CA GLY A 8 26.71 1.86 -31.39
C GLY A 8 26.38 0.40 -31.06
N ASN A 9 26.40 0.04 -29.78
CA ASN A 9 25.77 -1.19 -29.31
C ASN A 9 24.25 -1.02 -29.37
N THR A 10 23.59 -1.64 -30.35
CA THR A 10 22.14 -1.82 -30.35
C THR A 10 21.86 -3.31 -30.27
N THR A 11 21.68 -3.82 -29.05
CA THR A 11 21.10 -5.15 -28.85
C THR A 11 19.59 -5.00 -28.85
N VAL A 12 18.97 -5.34 -29.97
CA VAL A 12 17.52 -5.52 -30.07
C VAL A 12 17.15 -6.80 -29.31
N ILE A 13 16.40 -6.66 -28.23
CA ILE A 13 15.80 -7.81 -27.52
C ILE A 13 14.41 -8.04 -28.13
N THR A 14 14.30 -9.01 -29.04
CA THR A 14 12.99 -9.59 -29.39
C THR A 14 12.74 -10.79 -28.46
N GLY A 15 11.78 -10.65 -27.56
CA GLY A 15 11.23 -11.78 -26.81
C GLY A 15 10.36 -12.63 -27.74
N ASP A 16 10.63 -13.93 -27.80
CA ASP A 16 9.80 -14.88 -28.52
C ASP A 16 9.18 -15.88 -27.54
N TYR A 17 7.90 -15.68 -27.23
CA TYR A 17 7.05 -16.66 -26.58
C TYR A 17 6.59 -17.66 -27.65
N GLY A 18 7.34 -18.77 -27.76
CA GLY A 18 6.83 -20.07 -28.15
C GLY A 18 6.41 -20.28 -29.60
N ALA A 19 7.33 -20.79 -30.43
CA ALA A 19 7.00 -21.84 -31.40
C ALA A 19 8.23 -22.61 -31.90
N ARG A 20 8.06 -23.93 -32.00
CA ARG A 20 8.74 -24.91 -32.89
C ARG A 20 10.19 -25.30 -32.62
N LYS A 21 10.32 -26.56 -32.17
CA LYS A 21 11.44 -27.47 -32.45
C LYS A 21 11.90 -27.35 -33.91
N LYS A 22 13.12 -26.85 -34.14
CA LYS A 22 13.91 -27.17 -35.33
C LYS A 22 15.24 -27.76 -34.87
N ARG A 23 15.43 -29.04 -35.16
CA ARG A 23 16.73 -29.70 -35.09
C ARG A 23 17.60 -29.08 -36.17
N GLU A 24 18.65 -28.37 -35.80
CA GLU A 24 19.73 -28.04 -36.72
C GLU A 24 20.99 -28.81 -36.32
N ARG A 25 21.34 -29.71 -37.24
CA ARG A 25 22.63 -30.38 -37.34
C ARG A 25 23.65 -29.32 -37.71
N GLY A 26 24.75 -29.26 -36.95
CA GLY A 26 25.88 -28.37 -37.21
C GLY A 26 27.00 -28.64 -36.22
N MET A 27 27.38 -29.92 -36.11
CA MET A 27 28.48 -30.37 -35.28
C MET A 27 29.62 -30.70 -36.23
N ASP A 28 30.34 -29.67 -36.68
CA ASP A 28 31.63 -29.81 -37.37
C ASP A 28 32.34 -28.46 -37.47
N SER A 29 33.27 -28.24 -36.55
CA SER A 29 34.60 -27.64 -36.75
C SER A 29 35.17 -27.18 -35.41
N ILE A 30 35.69 -28.14 -34.65
CA ILE A 30 36.60 -27.85 -33.54
C ILE A 30 37.91 -27.37 -34.19
N ASN A 31 38.08 -26.05 -34.28
CA ASN A 31 39.37 -25.46 -34.58
C ASN A 31 40.31 -25.74 -33.40
N ARG A 32 41.42 -26.43 -33.67
CA ARG A 32 42.49 -26.85 -32.72
C ARG A 32 43.36 -25.68 -32.22
N THR A 33 42.76 -24.55 -31.93
CA THR A 33 43.37 -23.43 -31.22
C THR A 33 42.34 -23.00 -30.20
N GLY A 34 42.59 -23.26 -28.92
CA GLY A 34 41.65 -23.03 -27.80
C GLY A 34 41.36 -21.55 -27.52
N ILE A 35 40.94 -20.81 -28.54
CA ILE A 35 40.60 -19.41 -28.50
C ILE A 35 39.24 -19.29 -29.19
N SER A 36 38.18 -19.19 -28.39
CA SER A 36 36.85 -18.82 -28.88
C SER A 36 36.88 -17.35 -29.34
N ILE A 37 35.94 -16.98 -30.22
CA ILE A 37 35.93 -15.73 -31.00
C ILE A 37 35.90 -14.45 -30.12
N ASP A 38 35.73 -14.58 -28.79
CA ASP A 38 35.76 -13.49 -27.80
C ASP A 38 36.91 -13.57 -26.78
N GLY A 39 37.92 -14.42 -26.98
CA GLY A 39 39.10 -14.47 -26.11
C GLY A 39 38.85 -15.03 -24.69
N LEU A 40 37.65 -15.57 -24.43
CA LEU A 40 37.31 -16.22 -23.16
C LEU A 40 37.55 -17.73 -23.23
N THR A 41 38.11 -18.26 -22.14
CA THR A 41 38.25 -19.69 -21.87
C THR A 41 36.90 -20.34 -21.57
N GLU A 42 36.77 -21.65 -21.79
CA GLU A 42 35.53 -22.40 -21.47
C GLU A 42 35.11 -22.27 -19.99
N ASP A 43 36.09 -22.23 -19.09
CA ASP A 43 35.84 -22.02 -17.65
C ASP A 43 35.30 -20.61 -17.35
N GLU A 44 35.74 -19.58 -18.09
CA GLU A 44 35.19 -18.23 -17.97
C GLU A 44 33.76 -18.15 -18.49
N VAL A 45 33.45 -18.82 -19.61
CA VAL A 45 32.09 -18.93 -20.12
C VAL A 45 31.20 -19.65 -19.11
N ARG A 46 31.65 -20.77 -18.52
CA ARG A 46 30.89 -21.49 -17.48
C ARG A 46 30.63 -20.61 -16.26
N ARG A 47 31.65 -19.91 -15.74
CA ARG A 47 31.51 -18.98 -14.60
C ARG A 47 30.53 -17.85 -14.90
N GLN A 48 30.57 -17.29 -16.11
CA GLN A 48 29.62 -16.26 -16.53
C GLN A 48 28.18 -16.80 -16.59
N GLN A 49 27.98 -17.99 -17.14
CA GLN A 49 26.66 -18.64 -17.19
C GLN A 49 26.10 -18.96 -15.79
N GLU A 50 26.93 -19.44 -14.87
CA GLU A 50 26.53 -19.70 -13.48
C GLU A 50 26.13 -18.40 -12.77
N LYS A 51 26.93 -17.33 -12.92
CA LYS A 51 26.62 -16.01 -12.37
C LYS A 51 25.31 -15.44 -12.93
N TYR A 52 25.06 -15.62 -14.22
CA TYR A 52 23.81 -15.21 -14.87
C TYR A 52 22.59 -15.95 -14.30
N LYS A 53 22.68 -17.28 -14.17
CA LYS A 53 21.60 -18.11 -13.59
C LYS A 53 21.31 -17.72 -12.13
N GLU A 54 22.36 -17.47 -11.34
CA GLU A 54 22.20 -17.04 -9.96
C GLU A 54 21.54 -15.66 -9.86
N ASN A 55 21.91 -14.71 -10.72
CA ASN A 55 21.26 -13.40 -10.77
C ASN A 55 19.77 -13.51 -11.13
N LEU A 56 19.42 -14.33 -12.13
CA LEU A 56 18.01 -14.60 -12.47
C LEU A 56 17.24 -15.22 -11.31
N ARG A 57 17.87 -16.15 -10.57
CA ARG A 57 17.26 -16.76 -9.39
C ARG A 57 16.99 -15.73 -8.29
N LYS A 58 17.96 -14.84 -8.01
CA LYS A 58 17.80 -13.76 -7.03
C LYS A 58 16.72 -12.77 -7.43
N GLU A 59 16.65 -12.41 -8.71
CA GLU A 59 15.61 -11.53 -9.24
C GLU A 59 14.22 -12.16 -9.11
N LYS A 60 14.07 -13.43 -9.50
CA LYS A 60 12.81 -14.17 -9.33
C LYS A 60 12.38 -14.22 -7.87
N GLU A 61 13.31 -14.46 -6.95
CA GLU A 61 13.02 -14.48 -5.51
C GLU A 61 12.64 -13.08 -4.99
N LYS A 62 13.29 -12.01 -5.45
CA LYS A 62 12.93 -10.62 -5.13
C LYS A 62 11.46 -10.35 -5.48
N TYR A 63 11.04 -10.61 -6.72
CA TYR A 63 9.67 -10.35 -7.13
C TYR A 63 8.66 -11.32 -6.51
N ARG A 64 9.07 -12.55 -6.19
CA ARG A 64 8.24 -13.48 -5.41
C ARG A 64 7.91 -12.91 -4.04
N LYS A 65 8.90 -12.36 -3.32
CA LYS A 65 8.67 -11.72 -2.01
C LYS A 65 7.73 -10.52 -2.11
N ILE A 66 7.95 -9.65 -3.10
CA ILE A 66 7.06 -8.51 -3.36
C ILE A 66 5.61 -8.97 -3.58
N ALA A 67 5.40 -10.00 -4.39
CA ALA A 67 4.07 -10.55 -4.62
C ALA A 67 3.42 -11.08 -3.34
N VAL A 68 4.18 -11.76 -2.48
CA VAL A 68 3.68 -12.23 -1.16
C VAL A 68 3.29 -11.05 -0.27
N GLY A 69 4.11 -9.99 -0.21
CA GLY A 69 3.75 -8.77 0.52
C GLY A 69 2.46 -8.14 -0.01
N ILE A 70 2.29 -8.04 -1.33
CA ILE A 70 1.04 -7.54 -1.93
C ILE A 70 -0.15 -8.44 -1.58
N PHE A 71 0.01 -9.76 -1.49
CA PHE A 71 -1.09 -10.64 -1.04
C PHE A 71 -1.50 -10.40 0.41
N GLU A 72 -0.60 -9.91 1.27
CA GLU A 72 -0.92 -9.63 2.67
C GLU A 72 -1.93 -8.47 2.81
N VAL A 73 -1.76 -7.39 2.06
CA VAL A 73 -2.73 -6.26 2.13
C VAL A 73 -4.12 -6.63 1.60
N PHE A 74 -4.24 -7.69 0.80
CA PHE A 74 -5.55 -8.22 0.41
C PHE A 74 -6.34 -8.81 1.59
N ASP A 75 -5.70 -9.06 2.73
CA ASP A 75 -6.42 -9.49 3.94
C ASP A 75 -7.29 -8.39 4.56
N LEU A 76 -6.95 -7.11 4.30
CA LEU A 76 -7.76 -5.98 4.74
C LEU A 76 -9.17 -5.97 4.13
N LEU A 77 -9.39 -6.64 2.99
CA LEU A 77 -10.73 -6.87 2.41
C LEU A 77 -11.61 -7.80 3.27
N ARG A 78 -10.99 -8.53 4.20
CA ARG A 78 -11.65 -9.48 5.12
C ARG A 78 -11.56 -9.06 6.58
N THR A 79 -10.80 -8.01 6.89
CA THR A 79 -10.70 -7.44 8.23
C THR A 79 -11.85 -6.47 8.47
N PRO A 80 -12.85 -6.80 9.32
CA PRO A 80 -14.00 -5.93 9.55
C PRO A 80 -13.63 -4.77 10.47
N ARG A 81 -14.19 -3.57 10.24
CA ARG A 81 -14.12 -2.45 11.19
C ARG A 81 -14.95 -2.75 12.43
N SER A 82 -14.33 -3.36 13.42
CA SER A 82 -15.02 -4.15 14.43
C SER A 82 -15.83 -3.31 15.41
N GLY A 83 -15.57 -2.00 15.47
CA GLY A 83 -16.36 -1.06 16.27
C GLY A 83 -17.85 -1.10 15.96
N TRP A 84 -18.24 -1.24 14.69
CA TRP A 84 -19.64 -1.19 14.25
C TRP A 84 -20.50 -2.33 14.80
N ARG A 85 -19.90 -3.47 15.17
CA ARG A 85 -20.63 -4.58 15.82
C ARG A 85 -21.30 -4.15 17.13
N ARG A 86 -20.75 -3.13 17.80
CA ARG A 86 -21.23 -2.65 19.10
C ARG A 86 -22.52 -1.85 19.02
N VAL A 87 -22.88 -1.34 17.84
CA VAL A 87 -24.16 -0.65 17.61
C VAL A 87 -25.16 -1.49 16.84
N GLY A 88 -24.93 -2.81 16.79
CA GLY A 88 -25.85 -3.78 16.21
C GLY A 88 -25.77 -3.90 14.69
N VAL A 89 -24.75 -3.34 14.04
CA VAL A 89 -24.52 -3.57 12.59
C VAL A 89 -24.20 -5.05 12.37
N PRO A 90 -24.94 -5.76 11.50
CA PRO A 90 -24.64 -7.14 11.15
C PRO A 90 -23.25 -7.25 10.50
N LEU A 91 -22.52 -8.34 10.78
CA LEU A 91 -21.16 -8.53 10.24
C LEU A 91 -21.08 -8.37 8.71
N ALA A 92 -22.11 -8.81 7.98
CA ALA A 92 -22.18 -8.70 6.51
C ALA A 92 -22.34 -7.25 5.99
N MET A 93 -22.67 -6.29 6.86
CA MET A 93 -22.81 -4.87 6.54
C MET A 93 -21.68 -4.00 7.11
N ILE A 94 -20.79 -4.59 7.92
CA ILE A 94 -19.64 -3.87 8.47
C ILE A 94 -18.64 -3.65 7.34
N GLU A 95 -18.25 -2.39 7.14
CA GLU A 95 -17.17 -2.06 6.22
C GLU A 95 -15.87 -2.79 6.61
N ASN A 96 -15.07 -3.14 5.63
CA ASN A 96 -13.74 -3.69 5.88
C ASN A 96 -12.67 -2.58 5.94
N VAL A 97 -11.48 -2.90 6.46
CA VAL A 97 -10.39 -1.92 6.61
C VAL A 97 -9.95 -1.36 5.25
N ALA A 98 -9.98 -2.15 4.17
CA ALA A 98 -9.62 -1.64 2.84
C ALA A 98 -10.63 -0.61 2.30
N GLU A 99 -11.94 -0.77 2.59
CA GLU A 99 -12.97 0.23 2.28
C GLU A 99 -12.76 1.52 3.08
N HIS A 100 -12.49 1.39 4.38
CA HIS A 100 -12.12 2.49 5.27
C HIS A 100 -10.91 3.26 4.70
N ASP A 101 -9.79 2.59 4.47
CA ASP A 101 -8.55 3.18 3.94
C ASP A 101 -8.80 3.94 2.63
N SER A 102 -9.57 3.32 1.71
CA SER A 102 -9.87 3.92 0.41
C SER A 102 -10.65 5.23 0.55
N LEU A 103 -11.59 5.32 1.49
CA LEU A 103 -12.37 6.54 1.72
C LEU A 103 -11.57 7.57 2.53
N THR A 104 -10.81 7.11 3.53
CA THR A 104 -9.89 7.93 4.33
C THR A 104 -8.90 8.67 3.44
N VAL A 105 -8.26 8.00 2.48
CA VAL A 105 -7.35 8.64 1.50
C VAL A 105 -8.04 9.77 0.72
N LYS A 106 -9.26 9.53 0.21
CA LYS A 106 -10.01 10.54 -0.56
C LYS A 106 -10.34 11.76 0.29
N ILE A 107 -10.79 11.53 1.52
CA ILE A 107 -11.09 12.59 2.49
C ILE A 107 -9.81 13.37 2.83
N GLY A 108 -8.70 12.68 3.07
CA GLY A 108 -7.41 13.29 3.38
C GLY A 108 -6.90 14.20 2.26
N ILE A 109 -7.02 13.78 1.00
CA ILE A 109 -6.69 14.62 -0.16
C ILE A 109 -7.51 15.93 -0.14
N ILE A 110 -8.82 15.84 0.11
CA ILE A 110 -9.71 17.01 0.16
C ILE A 110 -9.27 17.97 1.27
N ILE A 111 -9.04 17.44 2.49
CA ILE A 111 -8.64 18.25 3.64
C ILE A 111 -7.27 18.89 3.40
N ALA A 112 -6.30 18.15 2.86
CA ALA A 112 -4.97 18.67 2.55
C ALA A 112 -5.05 19.89 1.61
N ILE A 113 -5.85 19.79 0.54
CA ILE A 113 -6.07 20.91 -0.39
C ILE A 113 -6.71 22.11 0.33
N LEU A 114 -7.70 21.87 1.19
CA LEU A 114 -8.38 22.94 1.94
C LEU A 114 -7.49 23.63 2.97
N GLU A 115 -6.51 22.92 3.54
CA GLU A 115 -5.54 23.46 4.49
C GLU A 115 -4.27 24.00 3.81
N GLY A 116 -4.12 23.83 2.49
CA GLY A 116 -2.94 24.28 1.74
C GLY A 116 -1.71 23.38 1.86
N GLU A 117 -1.91 22.11 2.21
CA GLU A 117 -0.88 21.09 2.41
C GLU A 117 -0.76 20.15 1.19
N ASP A 118 0.31 19.33 1.16
CA ASP A 118 0.58 18.40 0.04
C ASP A 118 -0.38 17.19 0.03
N PRO A 119 -1.33 17.10 -0.93
CA PRO A 119 -2.27 15.99 -0.99
C PRO A 119 -1.62 14.66 -1.37
N GLY A 120 -0.50 14.67 -2.11
CA GLY A 120 0.20 13.46 -2.53
C GLY A 120 0.88 12.77 -1.35
N LEU A 121 1.57 13.56 -0.52
CA LEU A 121 2.18 13.04 0.69
C LEU A 121 1.14 12.56 1.71
N THR A 122 0.04 13.30 1.88
CA THR A 122 -1.10 12.86 2.72
C THR A 122 -1.67 11.53 2.23
N ALA A 123 -1.91 11.39 0.92
CA ALA A 123 -2.44 10.16 0.34
C ALA A 123 -1.50 8.96 0.57
N CYS A 124 -0.18 9.15 0.37
CA CYS A 124 0.79 8.09 0.63
C CYS A 124 0.84 7.67 2.11
N SER A 125 0.69 8.60 3.05
CA SER A 125 0.65 8.30 4.48
C SER A 125 -0.62 7.52 4.87
N LEU A 126 -1.77 7.92 4.33
CA LEU A 126 -3.07 7.29 4.61
C LEU A 126 -3.22 5.91 3.96
N ALA A 127 -2.63 5.68 2.79
CA ALA A 127 -2.79 4.44 2.02
C ALA A 127 -2.28 3.18 2.76
N PHE A 128 -1.47 3.34 3.80
CA PHE A 128 -0.86 2.23 4.55
C PHE A 128 -1.08 2.31 6.06
N HIS A 129 -1.88 3.27 6.54
CA HIS A 129 -1.93 3.58 7.97
C HIS A 129 -2.48 2.43 8.84
N ASP A 130 -3.51 1.72 8.36
CA ASP A 130 -4.08 0.55 9.03
C ASP A 130 -3.57 -0.79 8.43
N SER A 131 -2.49 -0.79 7.62
CA SER A 131 -1.98 -2.02 6.98
C SER A 131 -1.46 -3.08 7.97
N GLY A 132 -1.07 -2.67 9.19
CA GLY A 132 -0.74 -3.60 10.27
C GLY A 132 -1.94 -4.46 10.73
N GLU A 133 -3.16 -3.98 10.49
CA GLU A 133 -4.41 -4.67 10.86
C GLU A 133 -4.69 -5.92 10.01
N SER A 134 -3.90 -6.15 8.95
CA SER A 134 -3.88 -7.44 8.24
C SER A 134 -3.44 -8.61 9.15
N ARG A 135 -2.63 -8.34 10.17
CA ARG A 135 -2.17 -9.35 11.14
C ARG A 135 -2.79 -9.19 12.52
N THR A 136 -3.10 -7.96 12.92
CA THR A 136 -3.60 -7.65 14.27
C THR A 136 -5.13 -7.57 14.34
N GLY A 137 -5.80 -7.47 13.20
CA GLY A 137 -7.21 -7.07 13.10
C GLY A 137 -7.44 -5.61 13.51
N ASP A 138 -8.69 -5.14 13.40
CA ASP A 138 -9.12 -3.82 13.93
C ASP A 138 -9.75 -4.00 15.33
N PRO A 139 -9.01 -3.80 16.43
CA PRO A 139 -9.58 -3.89 17.76
C PRO A 139 -10.41 -2.66 18.15
N ASP A 140 -11.69 -2.89 18.49
CA ASP A 140 -12.57 -1.85 19.02
C ASP A 140 -12.07 -1.25 20.36
N LYS A 141 -12.70 -0.15 20.78
CA LYS A 141 -12.37 0.58 22.03
C LYS A 141 -12.43 -0.30 23.29
N MET A 142 -13.30 -1.30 23.34
CA MET A 142 -13.38 -2.23 24.48
C MET A 142 -12.21 -3.22 24.46
N PHE A 143 -11.85 -3.75 23.29
CA PHE A 143 -10.68 -4.63 23.14
C PHE A 143 -9.40 -3.92 23.59
N LYS A 144 -9.22 -2.66 23.16
CA LYS A 144 -8.06 -1.82 23.52
C LYS A 144 -7.85 -1.64 25.03
N ARG A 145 -8.88 -1.82 25.87
CA ARG A 145 -8.75 -1.75 27.34
C ARG A 145 -7.99 -2.93 27.94
N TYR A 146 -8.01 -4.08 27.28
CA TYR A 146 -7.40 -5.32 27.78
C TYR A 146 -6.08 -5.66 27.06
N PHE A 147 -5.83 -5.02 25.92
CA PHE A 147 -4.62 -5.19 25.12
C PHE A 147 -3.95 -3.82 24.90
N PRO A 148 -3.26 -3.28 25.91
CA PRO A 148 -2.76 -1.90 25.88
C PRO A 148 -1.63 -1.68 24.86
N ASN A 149 -0.90 -2.74 24.48
CA ASN A 149 0.25 -2.67 23.57
C ASN A 149 -0.14 -2.76 22.08
N LYS A 150 -1.36 -2.30 21.72
CA LYS A 150 -1.92 -2.39 20.36
C LYS A 150 -1.04 -1.66 19.35
N LYS A 151 -0.62 -0.44 19.70
CA LYS A 151 0.16 0.44 18.82
C LYS A 151 1.52 -0.19 18.50
N GLU A 152 2.17 -0.77 19.51
CA GLU A 152 3.45 -1.48 19.37
C GLU A 152 3.28 -2.75 18.53
N ALA A 153 2.21 -3.51 18.74
CA ALA A 153 1.92 -4.70 17.95
C ALA A 153 1.68 -4.40 16.48
N GLU A 154 0.97 -3.31 16.16
CA GLU A 154 0.73 -2.88 14.78
C GLU A 154 1.97 -2.33 14.11
N LYS A 155 2.78 -1.56 14.84
CA LYS A 155 4.07 -1.12 14.32
C LYS A 155 4.98 -2.30 14.01
N LEU A 156 4.97 -3.34 14.84
CA LEU A 156 5.70 -4.58 14.57
C LEU A 156 5.13 -5.30 13.34
N ALA A 157 3.80 -5.47 13.27
CA ALA A 157 3.14 -6.09 12.13
C ALA A 157 3.43 -5.36 10.81
N PHE A 158 3.40 -4.03 10.83
CA PHE A 158 3.75 -3.22 9.67
C PHE A 158 5.24 -3.33 9.32
N SER A 159 6.14 -3.37 10.31
CA SER A 159 7.56 -3.64 10.06
C SER A 159 7.77 -4.98 9.36
N ASP A 160 7.13 -6.04 9.84
CA ASP A 160 7.21 -7.37 9.23
C ASP A 160 6.59 -7.39 7.81
N PHE A 161 5.50 -6.66 7.58
CA PHE A 161 4.94 -6.46 6.24
C PHE A 161 5.98 -5.81 5.31
N THR A 162 6.71 -4.81 5.79
CA THR A 162 7.71 -4.13 4.94
C THR A 162 8.93 -5.01 4.59
N ASP A 163 9.19 -6.11 5.32
CA ASP A 163 10.29 -7.05 5.04
C ASP A 163 10.13 -7.83 3.73
N PHE A 164 8.93 -7.84 3.14
CA PHE A 164 8.71 -8.41 1.80
C PHE A 164 9.32 -7.56 0.67
N PHE A 165 9.64 -6.30 0.93
CA PHE A 165 10.03 -5.34 -0.10
C PHE A 165 11.53 -5.00 -0.08
N PRO A 166 12.10 -4.59 -1.23
CA PRO A 166 13.49 -4.10 -1.27
C PRO A 166 13.70 -2.86 -0.39
N GLY A 167 14.96 -2.62 0.01
CA GLY A 167 15.34 -1.58 0.98
C GLY A 167 14.69 -0.21 0.73
N GLU A 168 14.79 0.33 -0.49
CA GLU A 168 14.20 1.63 -0.83
C GLU A 168 12.67 1.68 -0.63
N VAL A 169 11.96 0.62 -1.02
CA VAL A 169 10.50 0.53 -0.87
C VAL A 169 10.15 0.39 0.62
N LYS A 170 10.85 -0.48 1.35
CA LYS A 170 10.69 -0.66 2.79
C LYS A 170 10.86 0.66 3.55
N GLU A 171 11.95 1.37 3.27
CA GLU A 171 12.26 2.66 3.91
C GLU A 171 11.17 3.70 3.64
N LYS A 172 10.69 3.80 2.39
CA LYS A 172 9.58 4.70 2.04
C LYS A 172 8.30 4.35 2.78
N LEU A 173 7.88 3.09 2.77
CA LEU A 173 6.66 2.64 3.47
C LEU A 173 6.73 2.91 4.97
N LEU A 174 7.85 2.59 5.61
CA LEU A 174 8.08 2.91 7.03
C LEU A 174 8.04 4.41 7.29
N SER A 175 8.58 5.24 6.40
CA SER A 175 8.53 6.69 6.55
C SER A 175 7.09 7.24 6.50
N TYR A 176 6.25 6.70 5.61
CA TYR A 176 4.84 7.09 5.48
C TYR A 176 4.00 6.66 6.68
N PHE A 177 4.23 5.44 7.18
CA PHE A 177 3.58 4.93 8.38
C PHE A 177 3.98 5.71 9.64
N ASN A 178 5.28 5.93 9.85
CA ASN A 178 5.74 6.66 11.03
C ASN A 178 5.24 8.12 11.06
N ARG A 179 5.10 8.77 9.90
CA ARG A 179 4.48 10.11 9.82
C ARG A 179 3.06 10.13 10.39
N PHE A 180 2.22 9.20 9.95
CA PHE A 180 0.86 9.06 10.46
C PHE A 180 0.83 8.84 11.98
N GLU A 181 1.73 7.99 12.48
CA GLU A 181 1.78 7.57 13.88
C GLU A 181 2.32 8.63 14.86
N GLU A 182 3.21 9.50 14.39
CA GLU A 182 3.89 10.51 15.20
C GLU A 182 3.06 11.79 15.39
N GLN A 183 2.21 12.15 14.43
CA GLN A 183 1.27 13.28 14.53
C GLN A 183 1.92 14.63 14.89
N LYS A 184 3.14 14.89 14.39
CA LYS A 184 3.92 16.07 14.76
C LYS A 184 3.53 17.28 13.91
N GLU A 185 3.42 17.06 12.62
CA GLU A 185 3.17 18.12 11.64
C GLU A 185 1.68 18.27 11.35
N ILE A 186 1.32 19.40 10.74
CA ILE A 186 -0.07 19.64 10.30
C ILE A 186 -0.56 18.58 9.31
N ILE A 187 0.31 18.11 8.41
CA ILE A 187 0.00 17.05 7.45
C ILE A 187 -0.36 15.72 8.13
N ASP A 188 0.27 15.41 9.27
CA ASP A 188 -0.01 14.19 10.02
C ASP A 188 -1.37 14.31 10.74
N LYS A 189 -1.70 15.51 11.24
CA LYS A 189 -3.01 15.82 11.83
C LYS A 189 -4.13 15.76 10.81
N ILE A 190 -3.87 16.16 9.55
CA ILE A 190 -4.80 16.00 8.43
C ILE A 190 -5.11 14.51 8.21
N GLY A 191 -4.08 13.66 8.23
CA GLY A 191 -4.27 12.21 8.15
C GLY A 191 -5.19 11.70 9.26
N LYS A 192 -4.97 12.13 10.51
CA LYS A 192 -5.82 11.71 11.62
C LYS A 192 -7.25 12.24 11.53
N ASP A 193 -7.41 13.48 11.09
CA ASP A 193 -8.73 14.07 10.86
C ASP A 193 -9.48 13.34 9.74
N ALA A 194 -8.78 12.87 8.71
CA ALA A 194 -9.37 12.10 7.62
C ALA A 194 -9.90 10.73 8.09
N ASP A 195 -9.13 9.99 8.90
CA ASP A 195 -9.55 8.72 9.52
C ASP A 195 -10.81 8.93 10.39
N LEU A 196 -10.78 9.96 11.25
CA LEU A 196 -11.94 10.31 12.09
C LEU A 196 -13.16 10.75 11.26
N LEU A 197 -12.95 11.54 10.21
CA LEU A 197 -14.05 11.99 9.35
C LEU A 197 -14.67 10.84 8.58
N GLN A 198 -13.88 9.92 8.04
CA GLN A 198 -14.41 8.72 7.39
C GLN A 198 -15.37 7.99 8.34
N MET A 199 -14.94 7.78 9.59
CA MET A 199 -15.76 7.13 10.61
C MET A 199 -17.00 7.96 10.97
N ILE A 200 -16.91 9.29 10.99
CA ILE A 200 -18.05 10.20 11.21
C ILE A 200 -19.08 10.07 10.08
N PHE A 201 -18.64 10.07 8.82
CA PHE A 201 -19.51 9.91 7.65
C PHE A 201 -20.16 8.52 7.64
N GLN A 202 -19.40 7.47 7.96
CA GLN A 202 -19.94 6.12 8.09
C GLN A 202 -20.98 6.03 9.21
N ALA A 203 -20.72 6.64 10.37
CA ALA A 203 -21.69 6.72 11.46
C ALA A 203 -22.99 7.43 11.02
N ARG A 204 -22.87 8.52 10.25
CA ARG A 204 -24.01 9.27 9.73
C ARG A 204 -24.82 8.44 8.73
N TYR A 205 -24.16 7.71 7.84
CA TYR A 205 -24.81 6.75 6.93
C TYR A 205 -25.59 5.68 7.73
N LEU A 206 -24.94 5.03 8.68
CA LEU A 206 -25.54 3.97 9.50
C LEU A 206 -26.75 4.48 10.29
N GLU A 207 -26.67 5.69 10.85
CA GLU A 207 -27.81 6.33 11.50
C GLU A 207 -28.98 6.54 10.52
N SER A 208 -28.71 7.01 9.30
CA SER A 208 -29.74 7.27 8.27
C SER A 208 -30.51 6.01 7.86
N ILE A 209 -29.88 4.83 7.94
CA ILE A 209 -30.52 3.54 7.62
C ILE A 209 -31.04 2.79 8.86
N GLY A 210 -31.07 3.44 10.02
CA GLY A 210 -31.78 2.96 11.22
C GLY A 210 -30.91 2.50 12.39
N PHE A 211 -29.57 2.49 12.26
CA PHE A 211 -28.67 2.17 13.39
C PHE A 211 -28.49 3.38 14.30
N LYS A 212 -29.53 3.73 15.06
CA LYS A 212 -29.62 4.97 15.86
C LYS A 212 -28.45 5.22 16.84
N PHE A 213 -27.78 4.16 17.31
CA PHE A 213 -26.65 4.31 18.23
C PHE A 213 -25.31 4.61 17.52
N ALA A 214 -25.26 4.51 16.19
CA ALA A 214 -24.07 4.89 15.42
C ALA A 214 -23.70 6.37 15.64
N LYS A 215 -24.68 7.23 15.96
CA LYS A 215 -24.41 8.64 16.28
C LYS A 215 -23.40 8.89 17.39
N LEU A 216 -23.30 7.96 18.35
CA LEU A 216 -22.34 8.05 19.43
C LEU A 216 -20.89 8.06 18.89
N TRP A 217 -20.63 7.48 17.72
CA TRP A 217 -19.30 7.51 17.11
C TRP A 217 -18.94 8.91 16.66
N TYR A 218 -19.83 9.61 15.93
CA TYR A 218 -19.51 10.98 15.53
C TYR A 218 -19.54 11.97 16.70
N GLU A 219 -20.45 11.81 17.67
CA GLU A 219 -20.51 12.69 18.86
C GLU A 219 -19.21 12.66 19.67
N ASN A 220 -18.59 11.48 19.81
CA ASN A 220 -17.33 11.32 20.53
C ASN A 220 -16.08 11.68 19.70
N SER A 221 -16.20 11.74 18.37
CA SER A 221 -15.05 11.91 17.46
C SER A 221 -14.87 13.34 16.98
N ILE A 222 -15.96 14.10 16.85
CA ILE A 222 -15.91 15.52 16.46
C ILE A 222 -14.98 16.34 17.37
N PRO A 223 -15.00 16.19 18.71
CA PRO A 223 -14.09 16.93 19.59
C PRO A 223 -12.61 16.62 19.37
N LEU A 224 -12.28 15.50 18.71
CA LEU A 224 -10.92 15.03 18.46
C LEU A 224 -10.33 15.59 17.16
N LEU A 225 -11.13 16.26 16.32
CA LEU A 225 -10.66 16.87 15.08
C LEU A 225 -9.72 18.05 15.37
N HIS A 226 -8.72 18.26 14.51
CA HIS A 226 -7.67 19.26 14.70
C HIS A 226 -7.86 20.47 13.79
N THR A 227 -7.94 20.23 12.48
CA THR A 227 -7.92 21.23 11.41
C THR A 227 -9.22 22.02 11.33
N LYS A 228 -9.14 23.21 10.71
CA LYS A 228 -10.30 24.10 10.61
C LYS A 228 -11.32 23.54 9.61
N SER A 229 -10.84 23.03 8.48
CA SER A 229 -11.68 22.40 7.44
C SER A 229 -12.38 21.16 7.98
N ALA A 230 -11.67 20.24 8.66
CA ALA A 230 -12.29 19.02 9.17
C ALA A 230 -13.43 19.30 10.17
N LYS A 231 -13.21 20.24 11.10
CA LYS A 231 -14.25 20.67 12.06
C LYS A 231 -15.48 21.23 11.37
N LYS A 232 -15.30 22.09 10.37
CA LYS A 232 -16.41 22.69 9.60
C LYS A 232 -17.17 21.63 8.82
N ILE A 233 -16.46 20.70 8.17
CA ILE A 233 -17.06 19.59 7.42
C ILE A 233 -17.90 18.73 8.35
N ALA A 234 -17.36 18.32 9.51
CA ALA A 234 -18.07 17.47 10.45
C ALA A 234 -19.34 18.14 11.02
N ASP A 235 -19.26 19.44 11.35
CA ASP A 235 -20.41 20.19 11.89
C ASP A 235 -21.58 20.26 10.90
N VAL A 236 -21.29 20.36 9.59
CA VAL A 236 -22.31 20.33 8.55
C VAL A 236 -22.80 18.91 8.31
N ALA A 237 -21.89 17.94 8.19
CA ALA A 237 -22.20 16.54 7.84
C ALA A 237 -23.24 15.90 8.77
N ILE A 238 -23.19 16.20 10.08
CA ILE A 238 -24.15 15.65 11.05
C ILE A 238 -25.54 16.31 11.01
N LYS A 239 -25.68 17.46 10.35
CA LYS A 239 -26.94 18.23 10.27
C LYS A 239 -27.70 17.96 8.98
N ILE A 240 -27.02 17.48 7.95
CA ILE A 240 -27.59 17.21 6.63
C ILE A 240 -27.96 15.73 6.45
N ASP A 241 -28.85 15.44 5.51
CA ASP A 241 -29.20 14.06 5.17
C ASP A 241 -28.06 13.42 4.37
N PHE A 242 -27.72 12.17 4.69
CA PHE A 242 -26.63 11.46 4.01
C PHE A 242 -26.89 11.32 2.50
N TRP A 243 -28.15 11.21 2.08
CA TRP A 243 -28.56 11.01 0.69
C TRP A 243 -28.70 12.30 -0.11
N GLN A 244 -28.42 13.46 0.49
CA GLN A 244 -28.57 14.77 -0.17
C GLN A 244 -27.78 14.84 -1.49
N TRP A 245 -26.61 14.21 -1.59
CA TRP A 245 -25.76 14.22 -2.78
C TRP A 245 -26.42 13.67 -4.06
N CYS A 246 -27.39 12.77 -3.94
CA CYS A 246 -28.08 12.17 -5.10
C CYS A 246 -29.50 12.74 -5.32
N LEU A 247 -29.91 13.71 -4.51
CA LEU A 247 -31.23 14.35 -4.56
C LEU A 247 -31.16 15.79 -5.09
N GLU A 248 -30.00 16.42 -5.04
CA GLU A 248 -29.76 17.75 -5.60
C GLU A 248 -29.67 17.71 -7.14
N LYS A 249 -30.21 18.74 -7.81
CA LYS A 249 -30.22 18.88 -9.27
C LYS A 249 -29.00 19.62 -9.79
#